data_AF-A0A067TDS1-F1
#
_entry.id   AF-A0A067TDS1-F1
#
_cell.length_a   1.000
_cell.length_b   1.000
_cell.length_c   1.000
_cell.angle_alpha   90.00
_cell.angle_beta   90.00
_cell.angle_gamma   90.00
#
_symmetry.space_group_name_H-M   'P 1'
#
loop_
_entity.id
_entity.type
_entity.pdbx_description
1 polymer ?
#
loop_
_entity_poly.entity_id
_entity_poly.type
_entity_poly.pdbx_seq_one_letter_code
_entity_poly.pdbx_strand_id
1 'polypeptide(L)'
;MDHEARGVDRTAARSLNNERQGYENRDERFAIDVDAPFEIDDFSMNTDDNSSFREASNPQPLLENPDKYGPHLPEAFLKIIPHPKSANQEPSIIPLIGNSTTSTEYDAAPYVPQPQERPWAPFRTLEDFEVTEIAVASLMSKNVITKFLSGVTGKWSDGKSRVTLRKYSDMDAALFSARKYVVQFKCDEVFAEFNGKVYNFKFKYRDPWDYISSLAGDESLMSVHMWNSVKKYYCEGDFEEQIYDEPNTAETWCNVDSELPEPDPYPHCFVPLHFWLDKGMVTRHVKKYPMVVRATWLPRNIRNASGNGGGLLLGYM
;
A
#
# COMPACT_ATOMS: atom_id res chain seq x y z
N MET A 1 -56.26 61.64 17.22
CA MET A 1 -55.69 61.84 18.58
C MET A 1 -54.18 61.70 18.46
N ASP A 2 -53.58 62.77 17.91
CA ASP A 2 -52.52 63.58 18.51
C ASP A 2 -51.40 62.88 19.29
N HIS A 3 -50.20 62.89 18.69
CA HIS A 3 -49.07 63.78 19.02
C HIS A 3 -47.81 63.18 18.36
N GLU A 4 -47.18 63.81 17.36
CA GLU A 4 -46.17 64.89 17.49
C GLU A 4 -45.16 64.64 18.63
N ALA A 5 -43.85 64.89 18.53
CA ALA A 5 -42.91 65.23 17.49
C ALA A 5 -41.54 65.32 18.21
N ARG A 6 -40.46 65.03 17.47
CA ARG A 6 -39.14 65.70 17.50
C ARG A 6 -38.45 65.99 18.86
N GLY A 7 -37.19 65.54 18.94
CA GLY A 7 -36.11 66.54 18.99
C GLY A 7 -34.82 66.25 19.77
N VAL A 8 -33.76 65.94 19.00
CA VAL A 8 -32.43 66.58 19.01
C VAL A 8 -31.50 66.42 20.23
N ASP A 9 -30.60 65.43 20.10
CA ASP A 9 -29.13 65.54 20.01
C ASP A 9 -28.39 66.71 20.70
N ARG A 10 -27.41 66.39 21.59
CA ARG A 10 -26.00 66.85 21.50
C ARG A 10 -25.10 66.51 22.71
N THR A 11 -24.03 65.76 22.41
CA THR A 11 -22.62 65.86 22.87
C THR A 11 -22.23 65.82 24.36
N ALA A 12 -21.40 64.83 24.71
CA ALA A 12 -20.03 65.06 25.23
C ALA A 12 -19.22 63.74 25.24
N ALA A 13 -17.90 63.87 25.20
CA ALA A 13 -16.93 62.93 24.64
C ALA A 13 -16.15 62.08 25.67
N ARG A 14 -15.26 61.23 25.11
CA ARG A 14 -14.14 60.46 25.68
C ARG A 14 -14.51 59.09 26.28
N SER A 15 -13.71 58.03 26.16
CA SER A 15 -12.54 57.65 25.36
C SER A 15 -12.22 56.22 25.85
N LEU A 16 -11.57 55.43 24.99
CA LEU A 16 -10.70 54.30 25.32
C LEU A 16 -11.31 52.92 25.64
N ASN A 17 -10.80 51.98 24.83
CA ASN A 17 -10.36 50.63 25.14
C ASN A 17 -11.25 49.45 24.71
N ASN A 18 -10.69 48.84 23.67
CA ASN A 18 -11.03 47.68 22.90
C ASN A 18 -10.44 46.45 23.62
N GLU A 19 -11.26 45.53 24.12
CA GLU A 19 -10.81 44.20 24.55
C GLU A 19 -11.67 43.13 23.85
N ARG A 20 -11.17 42.65 22.71
CA ARG A 20 -11.53 41.37 22.13
C ARG A 20 -10.59 40.32 22.71
N GLN A 21 -11.07 39.47 23.61
CA GLN A 21 -10.37 38.24 23.99
C GLN A 21 -10.53 37.20 22.88
N GLY A 22 -9.42 36.89 22.21
CA GLY A 22 -9.30 35.82 21.24
C GLY A 22 -9.09 34.48 21.95
N TYR A 23 -9.84 33.47 21.52
CA TYR A 23 -9.53 32.07 21.75
C TYR A 23 -8.43 31.65 20.77
N GLU A 24 -7.34 31.10 21.31
CA GLU A 24 -6.18 30.60 20.60
C GLU A 24 -6.54 29.39 19.72
N ASN A 25 -6.63 29.61 18.41
CA ASN A 25 -6.46 28.57 17.39
C ASN A 25 -4.95 28.42 17.13
N ARG A 26 -4.32 27.38 17.69
CA ARG A 26 -3.02 26.91 17.20
C ARG A 26 -3.25 25.92 16.06
N ASP A 27 -3.58 26.44 14.89
CA ASP A 27 -3.22 25.80 13.62
C ASP A 27 -1.78 26.23 13.31
N GLU A 28 -0.80 25.39 13.64
CA GLU A 28 0.57 25.56 13.15
C GLU A 28 0.60 25.29 11.64
N ARG A 29 0.29 26.34 10.87
CA ARG A 29 0.59 26.42 9.45
C ARG A 29 2.09 26.64 9.31
N PHE A 30 2.82 25.58 8.98
CA PHE A 30 4.16 25.74 8.42
C PHE A 30 4.02 26.25 6.98
N ALA A 31 3.94 27.57 6.83
CA ALA A 31 4.24 28.22 5.57
C ALA A 31 5.75 28.12 5.33
N ILE A 32 6.15 27.34 4.35
CA ILE A 32 7.49 27.43 3.78
C ILE A 32 7.34 28.29 2.54
N ASP A 33 7.76 29.55 2.63
CA ASP A 33 8.12 30.34 1.47
C ASP A 33 9.37 29.72 0.87
N VAL A 34 9.21 29.13 -0.32
CA VAL A 34 10.34 28.82 -1.20
C VAL A 34 10.08 29.60 -2.48
N ASP A 35 10.85 30.66 -2.65
CA ASP A 35 10.97 31.36 -3.92
C ASP A 35 11.32 30.34 -5.01
N ALA A 36 10.55 30.35 -6.10
CA ALA A 36 10.95 29.69 -7.34
C ALA A 36 12.26 30.34 -7.81
N PRO A 37 13.19 29.57 -8.40
CA PRO A 37 13.14 29.57 -9.87
C PRO A 37 13.72 28.33 -10.59
N PHE A 38 13.46 28.35 -11.90
CA PHE A 38 14.13 27.71 -13.03
C PHE A 38 13.58 26.42 -13.63
N GLU A 39 13.14 26.59 -14.88
CA GLU A 39 13.00 25.61 -15.95
C GLU A 39 14.31 24.80 -16.07
N ILE A 40 14.17 23.48 -16.11
CA ILE A 40 15.26 22.58 -16.50
C ILE A 40 15.02 22.25 -17.97
N ASP A 41 15.97 22.67 -18.79
CA ASP A 41 16.06 22.36 -20.21
C ASP A 41 16.00 20.84 -20.46
N ASP A 42 15.31 20.48 -21.56
CA ASP A 42 15.20 19.14 -22.12
C ASP A 42 16.58 18.45 -22.22
N PHE A 43 16.79 17.43 -21.39
CA PHE A 43 17.84 16.44 -21.63
C PHE A 43 17.27 15.38 -22.57
N SER A 44 17.51 15.55 -23.88
CA SER A 44 17.39 14.46 -24.83
C SER A 44 18.51 13.44 -24.57
N MET A 45 18.13 12.25 -24.12
CA MET A 45 19.04 11.10 -24.16
C MET A 45 18.91 10.43 -25.52
N ASN A 46 20.00 10.50 -26.29
CA ASN A 46 20.24 9.70 -27.49
C ASN A 46 19.98 8.22 -27.20
N THR A 47 19.01 7.64 -27.88
CA THR A 47 18.88 6.21 -28.07
C THR A 47 19.42 5.86 -29.44
N ASP A 48 20.69 5.45 -29.52
CA ASP A 48 21.19 4.69 -30.66
C ASP A 48 22.13 3.58 -30.18
N ASP A 49 21.83 2.40 -30.71
CA ASP A 49 22.68 1.23 -30.89
C ASP A 49 23.34 0.55 -29.69
N ASN A 50 22.74 -0.58 -29.28
CA ASN A 50 23.47 -1.84 -29.43
C ASN A 50 22.52 -3.02 -29.70
N SER A 51 22.36 -3.32 -30.98
CA SER A 51 21.84 -4.59 -31.47
C SER A 51 22.99 -5.60 -31.51
N SER A 52 22.95 -6.64 -30.68
CA SER A 52 23.85 -7.78 -30.85
C SER A 52 23.38 -9.02 -30.06
N PHE A 53 22.97 -10.02 -30.83
CA PHE A 53 22.97 -11.46 -30.54
C PHE A 53 22.06 -12.01 -29.42
N ARG A 54 20.82 -12.34 -29.81
CA ARG A 54 20.13 -13.51 -29.26
C ARG A 54 20.76 -14.77 -29.86
N GLU A 55 21.67 -15.38 -29.13
CA GLU A 55 22.07 -16.75 -29.39
C GLU A 55 20.97 -17.65 -28.80
N ALA A 56 20.28 -18.39 -29.68
CA ALA A 56 19.25 -19.33 -29.27
C ALA A 56 19.90 -20.44 -28.44
N SER A 57 19.74 -20.36 -27.12
CA SER A 57 20.07 -21.45 -26.22
C SER A 57 19.25 -22.68 -26.62
N ASN A 58 19.98 -23.74 -26.98
CA ASN A 58 19.51 -25.08 -27.34
C ASN A 58 18.23 -25.49 -26.58
N PRO A 59 17.18 -26.02 -27.25
CA PRO A 59 16.03 -26.56 -26.54
C PRO A 59 16.50 -27.75 -25.69
N GLN A 60 16.39 -27.62 -24.36
CA GLN A 60 16.53 -28.77 -23.49
C GLN A 60 15.39 -29.77 -23.79
N PRO A 61 15.66 -31.07 -23.73
CA PRO A 61 14.68 -32.08 -24.11
C PRO A 61 13.41 -31.99 -23.26
N LEU A 62 12.27 -32.16 -23.94
CA LEU A 62 10.94 -32.31 -23.38
C LEU A 62 10.97 -33.34 -22.23
N LEU A 63 10.85 -32.82 -21.00
CA LEU A 63 10.59 -33.55 -19.76
C LEU A 63 11.56 -34.73 -19.51
N GLU A 64 12.48 -34.56 -18.54
CA GLU A 64 13.37 -35.65 -18.11
C GLU A 64 12.63 -36.90 -17.60
N ASN A 65 11.31 -36.85 -17.37
CA ASN A 65 10.50 -38.02 -17.09
C ASN A 65 8.98 -37.78 -17.33
N PRO A 66 8.42 -38.10 -18.50
CA PRO A 66 6.98 -37.94 -18.75
C PRO A 66 6.11 -38.82 -17.84
N ASP A 67 6.65 -39.95 -17.35
CA ASP A 67 5.94 -40.88 -16.47
C ASP A 67 5.62 -40.28 -15.08
N LYS A 68 6.33 -39.22 -14.67
CA LYS A 68 6.05 -38.52 -13.39
C LYS A 68 4.70 -37.80 -13.39
N TYR A 69 4.15 -37.47 -14.57
CA TYR A 69 2.93 -36.64 -14.70
C TYR A 69 1.71 -37.42 -15.21
N GLY A 70 1.79 -38.76 -15.24
CA GLY A 70 0.71 -39.64 -15.70
C GLY A 70 0.74 -39.86 -17.23
N PRO A 71 -0.06 -40.82 -17.73
CA PRO A 71 0.10 -41.34 -19.10
C PRO A 71 -0.28 -40.36 -20.21
N HIS A 72 -0.96 -39.24 -19.91
CA HIS A 72 -1.34 -38.23 -20.90
C HIS A 72 -1.28 -36.83 -20.27
N LEU A 73 -0.28 -36.03 -20.66
CA LEU A 73 -0.31 -34.59 -20.40
C LEU A 73 -1.50 -33.95 -21.16
N PRO A 74 -2.10 -32.88 -20.61
CA PRO A 74 -3.13 -32.13 -21.33
C PRO A 74 -2.62 -31.60 -22.68
N GLU A 75 -3.53 -31.34 -23.62
CA GLU A 75 -3.17 -30.75 -24.92
C GLU A 75 -2.49 -29.39 -24.78
N ALA A 76 -3.01 -28.55 -23.87
CA ALA A 76 -2.40 -27.28 -23.48
C ALA A 76 -2.36 -27.14 -21.95
N PHE A 77 -1.21 -26.76 -21.40
CA PHE A 77 -1.00 -26.62 -19.96
C PHE A 77 0.07 -25.57 -19.62
N LEU A 78 0.09 -25.13 -18.37
CA LEU A 78 1.22 -24.40 -17.79
C LEU A 78 2.10 -25.35 -17.00
N LYS A 79 3.40 -25.26 -17.20
CA LYS A 79 4.42 -25.99 -16.44
C LYS A 79 5.19 -25.01 -15.57
N ILE A 80 5.22 -25.27 -14.27
CA ILE A 80 5.94 -24.44 -13.30
C ILE A 80 7.09 -25.28 -12.73
N ILE A 81 8.31 -24.78 -12.88
CA ILE A 81 9.53 -25.41 -12.38
C ILE A 81 10.07 -24.54 -11.24
N PRO A 82 10.06 -25.02 -9.98
CA PRO A 82 10.64 -24.28 -8.87
C PRO A 82 12.16 -24.08 -9.01
N HIS A 83 12.68 -23.00 -8.44
CA HIS A 83 14.13 -22.80 -8.35
C HIS A 83 14.79 -23.92 -7.50
N PRO A 84 16.02 -24.39 -7.80
CA PRO A 84 16.67 -25.47 -7.03
C PRO A 84 16.81 -25.20 -5.53
N LYS A 85 16.90 -23.94 -5.10
CA LYS A 85 16.96 -23.57 -3.67
C LYS A 85 15.57 -23.47 -2.99
N SER A 86 14.49 -23.76 -3.72
CA SER A 86 13.15 -23.79 -3.16
C SER A 86 12.97 -25.02 -2.28
N ALA A 87 12.19 -24.91 -1.21
CA ALA A 87 11.90 -26.04 -0.32
C ALA A 87 11.13 -27.18 -1.04
N ASN A 88 10.26 -26.82 -1.98
CA ASN A 88 9.63 -27.76 -2.91
C ASN A 88 10.29 -27.64 -4.28
N GLN A 89 10.89 -28.72 -4.74
CA GLN A 89 11.57 -28.80 -6.04
C GLN A 89 10.71 -29.51 -7.11
N GLU A 90 9.51 -29.95 -6.77
CA GLU A 90 8.66 -30.68 -7.71
C GLU A 90 7.99 -29.73 -8.72
N PRO A 91 8.14 -29.98 -10.03
CA PRO A 91 7.41 -29.21 -11.02
C PRO A 91 5.90 -29.48 -10.94
N SER A 92 5.10 -28.47 -11.23
CA SER A 92 3.64 -28.57 -11.26
C SER A 92 3.08 -28.29 -12.66
N ILE A 93 1.96 -28.95 -12.96
CA ILE A 93 1.25 -28.85 -14.25
C ILE A 93 -0.14 -28.30 -13.99
N ILE A 94 -0.53 -27.25 -14.71
CA ILE A 94 -1.86 -26.63 -14.65
C ILE A 94 -2.52 -26.77 -16.03
N PRO A 95 -3.49 -27.69 -16.20
CA PRO A 95 -4.22 -27.86 -17.47
C PRO A 95 -4.98 -26.58 -17.86
N LEU A 96 -4.95 -26.20 -19.14
CA LEU A 96 -5.69 -25.04 -19.67
C LEU A 96 -7.04 -25.42 -20.31
N ILE A 97 -7.15 -26.65 -20.80
CA ILE A 97 -8.36 -27.18 -21.47
C ILE A 97 -8.70 -28.55 -20.85
N GLY A 98 -9.95 -28.73 -20.43
CA GLY A 98 -10.45 -29.97 -19.82
C GLY A 98 -11.16 -29.72 -18.48
N ASN A 99 -12.26 -30.45 -18.23
CA ASN A 99 -13.09 -30.29 -17.04
C ASN A 99 -12.25 -30.36 -15.76
N SER A 100 -12.29 -29.29 -14.98
CA SER A 100 -11.67 -29.11 -13.65
C SER A 100 -12.19 -30.14 -12.63
N THR A 101 -11.88 -31.42 -12.83
CA THR A 101 -12.35 -32.53 -11.99
C THR A 101 -11.23 -33.37 -11.40
N THR A 102 -9.97 -33.03 -11.70
CA THR A 102 -8.83 -33.44 -10.88
C THR A 102 -8.19 -32.17 -10.36
N SER A 103 -8.87 -31.56 -9.38
CA SER A 103 -8.18 -30.88 -8.30
C SER A 103 -7.22 -31.89 -7.68
N THR A 104 -5.99 -31.96 -8.20
CA THR A 104 -4.89 -32.55 -7.46
C THR A 104 -4.85 -31.82 -6.13
N GLU A 105 -5.06 -32.61 -5.07
CA GLU A 105 -4.83 -32.31 -3.67
C GLU A 105 -3.43 -31.68 -3.50
N TYR A 106 -3.28 -30.39 -3.80
CA TYR A 106 -2.38 -29.54 -3.05
C TYR A 106 -3.16 -29.10 -1.82
N ASP A 107 -3.42 -30.08 -0.95
CA ASP A 107 -4.03 -29.93 0.36
C ASP A 107 -3.03 -29.27 1.31
N ALA A 108 -2.73 -28.01 1.05
CA ALA A 108 -2.84 -27.05 2.13
C ALA A 108 -4.10 -26.28 1.81
N ALA A 109 -5.21 -26.64 2.48
CA ALA A 109 -6.37 -25.76 2.53
C ALA A 109 -5.81 -24.33 2.70
N PRO A 110 -6.16 -23.39 1.80
CA PRO A 110 -5.60 -22.03 1.86
C PRO A 110 -5.74 -21.59 3.31
N TYR A 111 -4.64 -21.19 3.94
CA TYR A 111 -4.67 -20.80 5.35
C TYR A 111 -5.81 -19.81 5.51
N VAL A 112 -6.91 -20.25 6.11
CA VAL A 112 -8.03 -19.40 6.44
C VAL A 112 -7.64 -18.89 7.82
N PRO A 113 -7.26 -17.62 7.95
CA PRO A 113 -6.98 -17.06 9.27
C PRO A 113 -8.19 -17.38 10.15
N GLN A 114 -7.92 -17.86 11.37
CA GLN A 114 -9.01 -18.09 12.31
C GLN A 114 -9.85 -16.80 12.38
N PRO A 115 -11.19 -16.90 12.28
CA PRO A 115 -12.03 -15.71 12.32
C PRO A 115 -11.66 -14.89 13.55
N GLN A 116 -11.10 -13.71 13.34
CA GLN A 116 -10.82 -12.82 14.46
C GLN A 116 -12.16 -12.57 15.14
N GLU A 117 -12.24 -12.74 16.46
CA GLU A 117 -13.49 -12.54 17.20
C GLU A 117 -14.02 -11.10 17.02
N ARG A 118 -13.12 -10.15 16.72
CA ARG A 118 -13.40 -8.72 16.59
C ARG A 118 -12.54 -8.08 15.48
N PRO A 119 -12.84 -8.31 14.19
CA PRO A 119 -12.05 -7.76 13.08
C PRO A 119 -12.14 -6.23 12.99
N TRP A 120 -13.17 -5.63 13.61
CA TRP A 120 -13.31 -4.18 13.74
C TRP A 120 -12.52 -3.59 14.92
N ALA A 121 -11.79 -4.38 15.72
CA ALA A 121 -10.94 -3.81 16.75
C ALA A 121 -9.90 -2.86 16.11
N PRO A 122 -9.59 -1.71 16.73
CA PRO A 122 -9.91 -1.29 18.09
C PRO A 122 -11.21 -0.50 18.22
N PHE A 123 -12.06 -0.45 17.20
CA PHE A 123 -13.37 0.16 17.32
C PHE A 123 -14.22 -0.64 18.32
N ARG A 124 -15.09 0.06 19.04
CA ARG A 124 -15.92 -0.57 20.08
C ARG A 124 -16.94 -1.52 19.45
N THR A 125 -17.57 -1.09 18.35
CA THR A 125 -18.57 -1.83 17.59
C THR A 125 -18.19 -1.87 16.11
N LEU A 126 -18.80 -2.80 15.35
CA LEU A 126 -18.66 -2.86 13.89
C LEU A 126 -19.22 -1.59 13.26
N GLU A 127 -20.33 -1.08 13.78
CA GLU A 127 -20.98 0.13 13.26
C GLU A 127 -20.09 1.38 13.44
N ASP A 128 -19.28 1.44 14.50
CA ASP A 128 -18.28 2.50 14.67
C ASP A 128 -17.19 2.42 13.60
N PHE A 129 -16.76 1.21 13.23
CA PHE A 129 -15.80 0.99 12.15
C PHE A 129 -16.38 1.40 10.80
N GLU A 130 -17.56 0.90 10.43
CA GLU A 130 -18.20 1.19 9.13
C GLU A 130 -18.49 2.68 8.95
N VAL A 131 -18.99 3.36 10.00
CA VAL A 131 -19.19 4.82 9.97
C VAL A 131 -17.87 5.55 9.78
N THR A 132 -16.80 5.10 10.46
CA THR A 132 -15.48 5.71 10.33
C THR A 132 -14.90 5.49 8.94
N GLU A 133 -15.03 4.29 8.37
CA GLU A 133 -14.60 3.97 7.01
C GLU A 133 -15.29 4.90 6.00
N ILE A 134 -16.61 5.04 6.07
CA ILE A 134 -17.37 5.94 5.19
C ILE A 134 -16.92 7.39 5.36
N ALA A 135 -16.72 7.85 6.60
CA ALA A 135 -16.29 9.21 6.88
C ALA A 135 -14.90 9.53 6.29
N VAL A 136 -13.96 8.58 6.40
CA VAL A 136 -12.60 8.69 5.85
C VAL A 136 -12.62 8.60 4.33
N ALA A 137 -13.28 7.61 3.75
CA ALA A 137 -13.38 7.42 2.30
C ALA A 137 -14.06 8.60 1.60
N SER A 138 -15.05 9.21 2.26
CA SER A 138 -15.77 10.38 1.76
C SER A 138 -15.08 11.72 2.09
N LEU A 139 -13.88 11.69 2.69
CA LEU A 139 -13.11 12.88 3.07
C LEU A 139 -13.93 13.90 3.87
N MET A 140 -14.78 13.43 4.78
CA MET A 140 -15.68 14.30 5.54
C MET A 140 -14.91 15.24 6.46
N SER A 141 -15.32 16.51 6.53
CA SER A 141 -14.73 17.46 7.46
C SER A 141 -15.08 17.15 8.92
N LYS A 142 -14.24 17.57 9.86
CA LYS A 142 -14.45 17.39 11.32
C LYS A 142 -15.83 17.87 11.79
N ASN A 143 -16.29 19.00 11.23
CA ASN A 143 -17.60 19.59 11.57
C ASN A 143 -18.76 18.75 11.04
N VAL A 144 -18.63 18.20 9.83
CA VAL A 144 -19.64 17.32 9.24
C VAL A 144 -19.73 16.02 10.03
N ILE A 145 -18.59 15.40 10.36
CA ILE A 145 -18.53 14.17 11.16
C ILE A 145 -19.17 14.39 12.52
N THR A 146 -18.82 15.47 13.21
CA THR A 146 -19.39 15.76 14.54
C THR A 146 -20.90 15.95 14.48
N LYS A 147 -21.42 16.69 13.49
CA LYS A 147 -22.87 16.84 13.30
C LYS A 147 -23.55 15.51 13.00
N PHE A 148 -22.99 14.74 12.07
CA PHE A 148 -23.51 13.42 11.70
C PHE A 148 -23.58 12.47 12.90
N LEU A 149 -22.48 12.30 13.63
CA LEU A 149 -22.42 11.44 14.82
C LEU A 149 -23.39 11.90 15.91
N SER A 150 -23.50 13.22 16.15
CA SER A 150 -24.45 13.76 17.13
C SER A 150 -25.92 13.50 16.75
N GLY A 151 -26.22 13.47 15.46
CA GLY A 151 -27.54 13.13 14.94
C GLY A 151 -27.84 11.65 15.13
N VAL A 152 -26.95 10.78 14.62
CA VAL A 152 -27.08 9.32 14.69
C VAL A 152 -27.15 8.80 16.12
N THR A 153 -26.34 9.33 17.03
CA THR A 153 -26.35 8.93 18.46
C THR A 153 -27.40 9.67 19.29
N GLY A 154 -28.09 10.65 18.69
CA GLY A 154 -29.11 11.47 19.34
C GLY A 154 -30.50 11.24 18.75
N LYS A 155 -31.12 12.33 18.30
CA LYS A 155 -32.54 12.35 17.91
C LYS A 155 -32.87 11.59 16.63
N TRP A 156 -31.90 11.25 15.78
CA TRP A 156 -32.21 10.54 14.53
C TRP A 156 -32.53 9.06 14.75
N SER A 157 -32.13 8.50 15.89
CA SER A 157 -32.29 7.08 16.19
C SER A 157 -33.08 6.80 17.47
N ASP A 158 -33.68 7.82 18.09
CA ASP A 158 -34.29 7.74 19.43
C ASP A 158 -33.35 7.11 20.48
N GLY A 159 -32.03 7.30 20.32
CA GLY A 159 -31.01 6.70 21.18
C GLY A 159 -30.81 5.19 21.01
N LYS A 160 -31.38 4.56 19.97
CA LYS A 160 -31.27 3.11 19.68
C LYS A 160 -30.11 2.76 18.74
N SER A 161 -29.32 3.74 18.30
CA SER A 161 -28.16 3.48 17.46
C SER A 161 -27.12 2.63 18.18
N ARG A 162 -26.48 1.71 17.44
CA ARG A 162 -25.35 0.90 17.90
C ARG A 162 -24.00 1.63 17.74
N VAL A 163 -23.99 2.76 17.03
CA VAL A 163 -22.83 3.66 16.93
C VAL A 163 -22.61 4.30 18.30
N THR A 164 -21.39 4.18 18.82
CA THR A 164 -20.98 4.72 20.11
C THR A 164 -20.13 5.99 20.00
N LEU A 165 -19.57 6.26 18.83
CA LEU A 165 -18.84 7.50 18.52
C LEU A 165 -19.80 8.71 18.57
N ARG A 166 -19.52 9.72 19.40
CA ARG A 166 -20.41 10.89 19.57
C ARG A 166 -19.90 12.13 18.84
N LYS A 167 -18.59 12.24 18.66
CA LYS A 167 -17.92 13.38 18.03
C LYS A 167 -16.65 12.95 17.32
N TYR A 168 -16.10 13.84 16.51
CA TYR A 168 -14.86 13.59 15.76
C TYR A 168 -13.69 13.13 16.64
N SER A 169 -13.55 13.66 17.87
CA SER A 169 -12.44 13.24 18.76
C SER A 169 -12.49 11.77 19.14
N ASP A 170 -13.69 11.19 19.23
CA ASP A 170 -13.86 9.78 19.58
C ASP A 170 -13.40 8.91 18.40
N MET A 171 -13.78 9.31 17.19
CA MET A 171 -13.36 8.69 15.94
C MET A 171 -11.84 8.79 15.75
N ASP A 172 -11.26 9.97 16.02
CA ASP A 172 -9.81 10.19 15.92
C ASP A 172 -9.04 9.36 16.96
N ALA A 173 -9.57 9.18 18.17
CA ALA A 173 -8.98 8.30 19.18
C ALA A 173 -9.04 6.81 18.76
N ALA A 174 -10.13 6.38 18.15
CA ALA A 174 -10.25 5.03 17.59
C ALA A 174 -9.26 4.82 16.43
N LEU A 175 -9.17 5.77 15.50
CA LEU A 175 -8.19 5.77 14.41
C LEU A 175 -6.75 5.78 14.94
N PHE A 176 -6.46 6.59 15.96
CA PHE A 176 -5.14 6.62 16.60
C PHE A 176 -4.77 5.27 17.21
N SER A 177 -5.74 4.59 17.82
CA SER A 177 -5.55 3.22 18.32
C SER A 177 -5.36 2.23 17.17
N ALA A 178 -6.12 2.38 16.08
CA ALA A 178 -6.06 1.50 14.91
C ALA A 178 -4.73 1.63 14.18
N ARG A 179 -4.12 2.83 14.18
CA ARG A 179 -2.79 3.05 13.61
C ARG A 179 -1.77 2.08 14.18
N LYS A 180 -1.86 1.67 15.45
CA LYS A 180 -0.87 0.77 16.07
C LYS A 180 -0.74 -0.60 15.38
N TYR A 181 -1.73 -1.01 14.58
CA TYR A 181 -1.70 -2.25 13.80
C TYR A 181 -0.97 -2.13 12.46
N VAL A 182 -0.57 -0.91 12.05
CA VAL A 182 0.20 -0.67 10.83
C VAL A 182 1.55 -0.03 11.15
N VAL A 183 2.49 -0.10 10.22
CA VAL A 183 3.79 0.56 10.36
C VAL A 183 3.61 2.06 10.57
N GLN A 184 4.23 2.60 11.62
CA GLN A 184 4.09 4.01 11.98
C GLN A 184 5.05 4.89 11.18
N PHE A 185 4.63 6.14 10.99
CA PHE A 185 5.53 7.18 10.48
C PHE A 185 6.55 7.55 11.57
N LYS A 186 7.82 7.55 11.17
CA LYS A 186 8.98 8.09 11.88
C LYS A 186 9.36 9.43 11.24
N CYS A 187 10.08 10.26 11.98
CA CYS A 187 10.72 11.47 11.46
C CYS A 187 12.22 11.22 11.39
N ASP A 188 12.85 11.57 10.28
CA ASP A 188 14.30 11.56 10.13
C ASP A 188 14.81 12.88 9.58
N GLU A 189 16.12 13.03 9.59
CA GLU A 189 16.83 14.10 8.92
C GLU A 189 18.02 13.60 8.10
N VAL A 190 18.16 14.11 6.89
CA VAL A 190 19.34 13.89 6.05
C VAL A 190 20.03 15.21 5.76
N PHE A 191 21.35 15.14 5.63
CA PHE A 191 22.20 16.28 5.34
C PHE A 191 22.82 16.10 3.95
N ALA A 192 22.75 17.15 3.14
CA ALA A 192 23.46 17.20 1.87
C ALA A 192 24.23 18.51 1.77
N GLU A 193 25.50 18.43 1.38
CA GLU A 193 26.29 19.61 1.05
C GLU A 193 26.08 19.96 -0.43
N PHE A 194 25.72 21.21 -0.70
CA PHE A 194 25.62 21.73 -2.05
C PHE A 194 26.20 23.15 -2.08
N ASN A 195 27.17 23.39 -2.97
CA ASN A 195 27.90 24.65 -3.08
C ASN A 195 28.49 25.16 -1.74
N GLY A 196 29.09 24.26 -0.95
CA GLY A 196 29.69 24.61 0.35
C GLY A 196 28.68 24.94 1.45
N LYS A 197 27.38 24.75 1.20
CA LYS A 197 26.31 24.93 2.18
C LYS A 197 25.70 23.57 2.51
N VAL A 198 25.62 23.27 3.81
CA VAL A 198 24.91 22.09 4.31
C VAL A 198 23.42 22.38 4.38
N TYR A 199 22.63 21.55 3.72
CA TYR A 199 21.17 21.56 3.75
C TYR A 199 20.69 20.40 4.62
N ASN A 200 19.83 20.70 5.59
CA ASN A 200 19.15 19.70 6.42
C ASN A 200 17.72 19.52 5.88
N PHE A 201 17.36 18.28 5.54
CA PHE A 201 16.02 17.91 5.11
C PHE A 201 15.38 16.99 6.14
N LYS A 202 14.35 17.51 6.81
CA LYS A 202 13.49 16.72 7.70
C LYS A 202 12.35 16.10 6.91
N PHE A 203 12.18 14.79 7.04
CA PHE A 203 11.11 14.08 6.34
C PHE A 203 10.43 13.08 7.27
N LYS A 204 9.19 12.71 6.90
CA LYS A 204 8.43 11.66 7.57
C LYS A 204 8.37 10.46 6.66
N TYR A 205 8.68 9.30 7.22
CA TYR A 205 8.69 8.04 6.48
C TYR A 205 8.18 6.89 7.34
N ARG A 206 7.69 5.82 6.71
CA ARG A 206 7.54 4.51 7.30
C ARG A 206 8.78 3.72 6.95
N ASP A 207 9.28 3.00 7.93
CA ASP A 207 10.48 2.19 7.78
C ASP A 207 10.23 1.02 6.81
N PRO A 208 10.98 0.91 5.70
CA PRO A 208 10.81 -0.18 4.74
C PRO A 208 11.00 -1.56 5.36
N TRP A 209 11.90 -1.70 6.33
CA TRP A 209 12.17 -2.97 7.01
C TRP A 209 11.04 -3.36 7.95
N ASP A 210 10.48 -2.40 8.70
CA ASP A 210 9.28 -2.65 9.51
C ASP A 210 8.10 -3.08 8.61
N TYR A 211 7.97 -2.50 7.41
CA TYR A 211 6.96 -2.92 6.43
C TYR A 211 7.18 -4.35 5.93
N ILE A 212 8.39 -4.67 5.46
CA ILE A 212 8.74 -6.03 5.05
C ILE A 212 8.44 -7.02 6.18
N SER A 213 8.90 -6.73 7.39
CA SER A 213 8.71 -7.59 8.56
C SER A 213 7.23 -7.78 8.89
N SER A 214 6.42 -6.72 8.77
CA SER A 214 4.97 -6.80 9.00
C SER A 214 4.27 -7.71 8.00
N LEU A 215 4.68 -7.71 6.73
CA LEU A 215 4.11 -8.59 5.71
C LEU A 215 4.58 -10.04 5.84
N ALA A 216 5.87 -10.23 6.13
CA ALA A 216 6.44 -11.56 6.33
C ALA A 216 5.84 -12.26 7.55
N GLY A 217 5.54 -11.50 8.61
CA GLY A 217 4.88 -11.99 9.83
C GLY A 217 3.35 -12.01 9.79
N ASP A 218 2.72 -11.57 8.70
CA ASP A 218 1.25 -11.62 8.58
C ASP A 218 0.82 -13.05 8.21
N GLU A 219 0.19 -13.73 9.16
CA GLU A 219 -0.33 -15.08 8.98
C GLU A 219 -1.27 -15.19 7.78
N SER A 220 -2.10 -14.16 7.53
CA SER A 220 -3.05 -14.14 6.40
C SER A 220 -2.38 -14.11 5.03
N LEU A 221 -1.08 -13.81 4.97
CA LEU A 221 -0.28 -13.77 3.75
C LEU A 221 0.65 -14.99 3.60
N MET A 222 0.74 -15.86 4.61
CA MET A 222 1.73 -16.95 4.63
C MET A 222 1.64 -17.88 3.42
N SER A 223 0.43 -18.27 3.02
CA SER A 223 0.20 -19.22 1.92
C SER A 223 0.35 -18.61 0.54
N VAL A 224 0.53 -17.28 0.44
CA VAL A 224 0.58 -16.56 -0.83
C VAL A 224 1.94 -15.90 -1.09
N HIS A 225 2.87 -15.95 -0.13
CA HIS A 225 4.24 -15.46 -0.34
C HIS A 225 4.97 -16.28 -1.41
N MET A 226 5.57 -15.59 -2.38
CA MET A 226 6.44 -16.17 -3.39
C MET A 226 7.89 -15.96 -2.97
N TRP A 227 8.40 -16.85 -2.10
CA TRP A 227 9.75 -16.71 -1.52
C TRP A 227 10.89 -17.00 -2.50
N ASN A 228 10.62 -17.77 -3.54
CA ASN A 228 11.59 -18.14 -4.57
C ASN A 228 11.02 -17.89 -5.97
N SER A 229 11.93 -17.71 -6.90
CA SER A 229 11.66 -17.69 -8.33
C SER A 229 11.15 -19.04 -8.83
N VAL A 230 10.40 -19.00 -9.92
CA VAL A 230 9.93 -20.18 -10.65
C VAL A 230 10.08 -19.93 -12.14
N LYS A 231 10.39 -20.95 -12.93
CA LYS A 231 10.27 -20.86 -14.39
C LYS A 231 8.88 -21.34 -14.79
N LYS A 232 8.13 -20.48 -15.48
CA LYS A 232 6.78 -20.79 -15.94
C LYS A 232 6.79 -20.93 -17.45
N TYR A 233 6.22 -22.01 -17.96
CA TYR A 233 6.13 -22.29 -19.39
C TYR A 233 4.67 -22.51 -19.80
N TYR A 234 4.32 -22.02 -20.98
CA TYR A 234 3.15 -22.49 -21.72
C TYR A 234 3.58 -23.66 -22.60
N CYS A 235 2.81 -24.75 -22.55
CA CYS A 235 3.06 -25.95 -23.33
C CYS A 235 1.82 -26.33 -24.14
N GLU A 236 1.98 -26.59 -25.44
CA GLU A 236 0.92 -27.08 -26.33
C GLU A 236 1.49 -28.03 -27.38
N GLY A 237 1.20 -29.33 -27.27
CA GLY A 237 1.87 -30.36 -28.07
C GLY A 237 3.40 -30.31 -27.90
N ASP A 238 4.13 -30.04 -28.98
CA ASP A 238 5.59 -29.89 -28.99
C ASP A 238 6.07 -28.45 -28.74
N PHE A 239 5.14 -27.48 -28.61
CA PHE A 239 5.46 -26.08 -28.34
C PHE A 239 5.70 -25.86 -26.85
N GLU A 240 6.81 -25.22 -26.49
CA GLU A 240 7.12 -24.75 -25.13
C GLU A 240 7.67 -23.32 -25.18
N GLU A 241 7.05 -22.38 -24.47
CA GLU A 241 7.50 -20.98 -24.37
C GLU A 241 7.48 -20.51 -22.92
N GLN A 242 8.54 -19.82 -22.48
CA GLN A 242 8.62 -19.27 -21.13
C GLN A 242 7.73 -18.01 -21.00
N ILE A 243 6.92 -17.98 -19.95
CA ILE A 243 6.04 -16.86 -19.60
C ILE A 243 6.69 -16.02 -18.50
N TYR A 244 6.61 -14.69 -18.69
CA TYR A 244 7.03 -13.67 -17.75
C TYR A 244 5.83 -12.80 -17.33
N ASP A 245 5.05 -13.25 -16.34
CA ASP A 245 3.79 -12.63 -15.91
C ASP A 245 3.83 -12.00 -14.50
N GLU A 246 4.73 -12.50 -13.65
CA GLU A 246 5.00 -12.02 -12.30
C GLU A 246 6.51 -11.81 -12.11
N PRO A 247 6.94 -10.97 -11.15
CA PRO A 247 8.36 -10.73 -10.93
C PRO A 247 9.15 -12.00 -10.62
N ASN A 248 8.55 -12.99 -9.94
CA ASN A 248 9.22 -14.26 -9.60
C ASN A 248 9.39 -15.20 -10.80
N THR A 249 8.77 -14.91 -11.96
CA THR A 249 9.00 -15.66 -13.20
C THR A 249 10.11 -15.08 -14.07
N ALA A 250 10.65 -13.90 -13.69
CA ALA A 250 11.75 -13.25 -14.38
C ALA A 250 13.10 -13.92 -14.13
N GLU A 251 13.95 -13.92 -15.17
CA GLU A 251 15.31 -14.45 -15.11
C GLU A 251 16.17 -13.74 -14.06
N THR A 252 15.99 -12.42 -13.90
CA THR A 252 16.71 -11.64 -12.89
C THR A 252 16.50 -12.17 -11.48
N TRP A 253 15.27 -12.55 -11.11
CA TRP A 253 15.03 -13.13 -9.78
C TRP A 253 15.70 -14.50 -9.67
N CYS A 254 15.57 -15.36 -10.69
CA CYS A 254 16.27 -16.65 -10.73
C CYS A 254 17.78 -16.54 -10.52
N ASN A 255 18.41 -15.54 -11.13
CA ASN A 255 19.84 -15.27 -10.98
C ASN A 255 20.16 -14.83 -9.54
N VAL A 256 19.36 -13.93 -8.96
CA VAL A 256 19.53 -13.50 -7.57
C VAL A 256 19.41 -14.70 -6.61
N ASP A 257 18.40 -15.55 -6.77
CA ASP A 257 18.24 -16.75 -5.93
C ASP A 257 19.46 -17.69 -6.05
N SER A 258 20.04 -17.82 -7.25
CA SER A 258 21.26 -18.60 -7.48
C SER A 258 22.47 -18.03 -6.75
N GLU A 259 22.56 -16.70 -6.61
CA GLU A 259 23.65 -15.99 -5.93
C GLU A 259 23.51 -15.95 -4.41
N LEU A 260 22.30 -16.19 -3.86
CA LEU A 260 22.10 -16.20 -2.40
C LEU A 260 22.99 -17.24 -1.70
N PRO A 261 23.48 -16.96 -0.48
CA PRO A 261 24.25 -17.94 0.27
C PRO A 261 23.47 -19.24 0.51
N GLU A 262 24.19 -20.35 0.62
CA GLU A 262 23.60 -21.60 1.08
C GLU A 262 22.99 -21.40 2.49
N PRO A 263 21.88 -22.08 2.81
CA PRO A 263 21.24 -21.95 4.12
C PRO A 263 22.18 -22.31 5.28
N ASP A 264 22.34 -21.41 6.27
CA ASP A 264 23.06 -21.68 7.51
C ASP A 264 22.62 -20.74 8.66
N PRO A 265 21.88 -21.21 9.69
CA PRO A 265 21.01 -22.39 9.68
C PRO A 265 19.66 -22.14 8.98
N TYR A 266 19.42 -20.89 8.56
CA TYR A 266 18.14 -20.44 8.00
C TYR A 266 18.24 -20.23 6.48
N PRO A 267 17.13 -20.45 5.75
CA PRO A 267 17.09 -20.15 4.32
C PRO A 267 17.17 -18.64 4.08
N HIS A 268 17.81 -18.27 2.97
CA HIS A 268 17.84 -16.90 2.48
C HIS A 268 16.75 -16.72 1.41
N CYS A 269 16.15 -15.54 1.35
CA CYS A 269 15.22 -15.17 0.30
C CYS A 269 15.51 -13.77 -0.23
N PHE A 270 15.14 -13.54 -1.49
CA PHE A 270 15.14 -12.22 -2.07
C PHE A 270 13.79 -11.54 -1.81
N VAL A 271 13.82 -10.27 -1.40
CA VAL A 271 12.63 -9.51 -1.01
C VAL A 271 12.49 -8.27 -1.91
N PRO A 272 11.98 -8.44 -3.14
CA PRO A 272 11.91 -7.34 -4.10
C PRO A 272 10.79 -6.34 -3.75
N LEU A 273 11.10 -5.06 -3.92
CA LEU A 273 10.18 -3.94 -3.68
C LEU A 273 9.98 -3.14 -4.96
N HIS A 274 8.73 -2.80 -5.27
CA HIS A 274 8.40 -1.83 -6.31
C HIS A 274 8.10 -0.49 -5.65
N PHE A 275 8.98 0.48 -5.88
CA PHE A 275 8.93 1.82 -5.29
C PHE A 275 8.75 2.88 -6.39
N TRP A 276 7.85 3.84 -6.16
CA TRP A 276 7.70 4.99 -7.06
C TRP A 276 7.21 6.24 -6.34
N LEU A 277 7.44 7.39 -6.98
CA LEU A 277 6.90 8.69 -6.59
C LEU A 277 5.65 8.98 -7.42
N ASP A 278 4.50 9.11 -6.77
CA ASP A 278 3.25 9.37 -7.47
C ASP A 278 2.97 10.87 -7.60
N LYS A 279 3.43 11.45 -8.72
CA LYS A 279 3.20 12.84 -9.08
C LYS A 279 1.71 13.18 -9.31
N GLY A 280 0.89 12.20 -9.68
CA GLY A 280 -0.54 12.41 -9.96
C GLY A 280 -1.35 12.76 -8.70
N MET A 281 -0.83 12.39 -7.52
CA MET A 281 -1.49 12.59 -6.23
C MET A 281 -1.07 13.88 -5.52
N VAL A 282 -0.32 14.76 -6.19
CA VAL A 282 0.00 16.10 -5.69
C VAL A 282 -1.25 16.97 -5.72
N THR A 283 -1.66 17.46 -4.55
CA THR A 283 -2.80 18.38 -4.45
C THR A 283 -2.34 19.83 -4.49
N ARG A 284 -3.27 20.76 -4.76
CA ARG A 284 -2.99 22.22 -4.66
C ARG A 284 -2.41 22.65 -3.31
N HIS A 285 -2.65 21.89 -2.25
CA HIS A 285 -2.26 22.25 -0.88
C HIS A 285 -0.99 21.54 -0.39
N VAL A 286 -0.60 20.42 -1.01
CA VAL A 286 0.57 19.64 -0.62
C VAL A 286 1.47 19.46 -1.83
N LYS A 287 2.52 20.28 -1.92
CA LYS A 287 3.57 20.19 -2.94
C LYS A 287 4.62 19.13 -2.58
N LYS A 288 4.18 17.90 -2.30
CA LYS A 288 5.08 16.78 -2.03
C LYS A 288 4.62 15.55 -2.80
N TYR A 289 5.55 14.80 -3.33
CA TYR A 289 5.28 13.55 -4.03
C TYR A 289 5.11 12.41 -3.02
N PRO A 290 3.92 11.78 -2.92
CA PRO A 290 3.79 10.58 -2.13
C PRO A 290 4.70 9.49 -2.69
N MET A 291 5.45 8.87 -1.78
CA MET A 291 6.31 7.73 -2.07
C MET A 291 5.52 6.47 -1.73
N VAL A 292 5.30 5.61 -2.72
CA VAL A 292 4.53 4.37 -2.55
C VAL A 292 5.44 3.17 -2.78
N VAL A 293 5.29 2.15 -1.95
CA VAL A 293 6.01 0.88 -2.07
C VAL A 293 5.04 -0.30 -2.11
N ARG A 294 5.38 -1.33 -2.88
CA ARG A 294 4.68 -2.62 -2.92
C ARG A 294 5.67 -3.77 -2.78
N ALA A 295 5.29 -4.78 -2.01
CA ALA A 295 5.96 -6.07 -1.96
C ALA A 295 5.72 -6.85 -3.25
N THR A 296 6.76 -7.07 -4.05
CA THR A 296 6.61 -7.77 -5.33
C THR A 296 6.73 -9.29 -5.22
N TRP A 297 7.05 -9.80 -4.03
CA TRP A 297 6.93 -11.22 -3.71
C TRP A 297 5.52 -11.65 -3.31
N LEU A 298 4.58 -10.70 -3.30
CA LEU A 298 3.15 -11.00 -3.21
C LEU A 298 2.52 -11.04 -4.61
N PRO A 299 1.54 -11.94 -4.84
CA PRO A 299 0.81 -12.02 -6.10
C PRO A 299 0.17 -10.68 -6.50
N ARG A 300 0.08 -10.40 -7.81
CA ARG A 300 -0.48 -9.14 -8.35
C ARG A 300 -1.83 -8.77 -7.76
N ASN A 301 -2.74 -9.72 -7.59
CA ASN A 301 -4.07 -9.51 -7.04
C ASN A 301 -4.06 -9.07 -5.57
N ILE A 302 -2.99 -9.39 -4.82
CA ILE A 302 -2.82 -9.00 -3.41
C ILE A 302 -2.06 -7.68 -3.32
N ARG A 303 -0.90 -7.57 -3.97
CA ARG A 303 -0.06 -6.35 -3.89
C ARG A 303 -0.71 -5.10 -4.48
N ASN A 304 -1.69 -5.28 -5.37
CA ASN A 304 -2.46 -4.17 -5.95
C ASN A 304 -3.82 -3.95 -5.26
N ALA A 305 -4.19 -4.77 -4.27
CA ALA A 305 -5.41 -4.58 -3.50
C ALA A 305 -5.22 -3.56 -2.37
N SER A 306 -6.32 -3.25 -1.66
CA SER A 306 -6.36 -2.36 -0.50
C SER A 306 -6.21 -3.08 0.85
N GLY A 307 -6.02 -4.40 0.84
CA GLY A 307 -5.87 -5.23 2.06
C GLY A 307 -4.43 -5.28 2.60
N ASN A 308 -4.17 -6.20 3.54
CA ASN A 308 -2.90 -6.28 4.27
C ASN A 308 -1.65 -6.39 3.40
N GLY A 309 -1.73 -7.11 2.27
CA GLY A 309 -0.62 -7.24 1.33
C GLY A 309 -0.49 -6.09 0.30
N GLY A 310 -1.35 -5.08 0.39
CA GLY A 310 -1.40 -3.96 -0.55
C GLY A 310 -0.22 -3.00 -0.45
N GLY A 311 -0.25 -1.99 -1.31
CA GLY A 311 0.78 -0.94 -1.32
C GLY A 311 0.75 -0.06 -0.07
N LEU A 312 1.93 0.34 0.39
CA LEU A 312 2.12 1.22 1.53
C LEU A 312 2.56 2.62 1.08
N LEU A 313 1.93 3.65 1.62
CA LEU A 313 2.50 5.01 1.60
C LEU A 313 3.74 5.03 2.51
N LEU A 314 4.91 5.07 1.90
CA LEU A 314 6.20 5.13 2.59
C LEU A 314 6.46 6.53 3.15
N GLY A 315 6.10 7.59 2.44
CA GLY A 315 6.40 8.95 2.87
C GLY A 315 6.03 10.00 1.85
N TYR A 316 6.55 11.20 2.03
CA TYR A 316 6.39 12.33 1.13
C TYR A 316 7.75 12.96 0.87
N MET A 317 8.07 13.17 -0.41
CA MET A 317 9.26 13.89 -0.86
C MET A 317 8.89 15.31 -1.31
#